data_AF-A0AAQ3N5V6-F1
#
_entry.id   AF-A0AAQ3N5V6-F1
#
_cell.length_a   1.000
_cell.length_b   1.000
_cell.length_c   1.000
_cell.angle_alpha   90.00
_cell.angle_beta   90.00
_cell.angle_gamma   90.00
#
_symmetry.space_group_name_H-M   'P 1'
#
loop_
_entity.id
_entity.type
_entity.pdbx_description
1 polymer ?
#
loop_
_entity_poly.entity_id
_entity_poly.type
_entity_poly.pdbx_seq_one_letter_code
_entity_poly.pdbx_strand_id
1 'polypeptide(L)'
;METPSSNGSVSKRSLRRKVNLRNYDEDLMDELFEKQLGGGLKKRSRTKEDLEKETETEAMIAMSLGFPIDALLDEEVRAGVVRQLGGKEQNDYIVIRNHILALWRRGNVRLWLSKGMIRETVSNEYEHLINSAYDFLLYNGYINFGVSPAFTSQLPESNEGTAIVIGAGLAGLAAARQLLLFGYKVVVLEGRSRPGGRVYTQKVGRDGKFSAVDLGGSIITGIHANPLGVLARQLSIPLHKVRDNCPLYKPNGAPVDTEMDARVEFVFNRLLDKVMELRQIMGGFASDTSLGSVLETLRQLYSVTKSTDERQLFDWHLANLEYANAGCLSNLSAAYWDQDDPYEMSGDHCFLAGGNTRLIKALCEGVPIFYGKTVNTIRYGGEGVEVIAGDQVFQADIALCTVPLGVLKKKAINFEPELPARKLAAIERMGFGLLNKVAMVFPYVFWGEDQDTFGCLNEYSHQRGEFFLFYCYHTVSGGPALVALVAGEAAQVFESTNPSILLHRVLNVLKGIISIL
;
A
#
# COMPACT_ATOMS: atom_id res chain seq x y z
N MET A 1 -0.35 -38.66 49.07
CA MET A 1 -1.15 -37.43 49.28
C MET A 1 -1.18 -36.71 47.96
N GLU A 2 -2.40 -36.50 47.48
CA GLU A 2 -2.75 -36.20 46.09
C GLU A 2 -2.31 -34.80 45.66
N THR A 3 -1.82 -34.75 44.43
CA THR A 3 -1.55 -33.56 43.63
C THR A 3 -2.86 -32.95 43.12
N PRO A 4 -3.05 -31.62 43.17
CA PRO A 4 -3.98 -30.95 42.28
C PRO A 4 -3.25 -30.54 41.00
N SER A 5 -3.70 -31.13 39.90
CA SER A 5 -3.41 -30.75 38.52
C SER A 5 -3.99 -29.37 38.22
N SER A 6 -3.18 -28.48 37.64
CA SER A 6 -3.71 -27.31 36.91
C SER A 6 -2.98 -27.17 35.58
N ASN A 7 -3.75 -27.40 34.52
CA ASN A 7 -3.39 -27.15 33.12
C ASN A 7 -3.22 -25.65 32.90
N GLY A 8 -1.98 -25.17 32.85
CA GLY A 8 -1.63 -23.83 32.39
C GLY A 8 -1.16 -23.89 30.94
N SER A 9 -2.07 -23.66 29.99
CA SER A 9 -1.76 -23.58 28.57
C SER A 9 -0.76 -22.45 28.28
N VAL A 10 0.41 -22.83 27.77
CA VAL A 10 1.51 -21.93 27.43
C VAL A 10 1.11 -21.06 26.22
N SER A 11 0.97 -19.77 26.46
CA SER A 11 0.71 -18.75 25.44
C SER A 11 1.96 -18.55 24.57
N LYS A 12 1.96 -19.18 23.39
CA LYS A 12 2.90 -18.95 22.29
C LYS A 12 2.72 -17.51 21.79
N ARG A 13 3.75 -16.65 21.89
CA ARG A 13 3.75 -15.37 21.17
C ARG A 13 3.84 -15.64 19.67
N SER A 14 2.69 -15.38 19.06
CA SER A 14 2.39 -15.04 17.68
C SER A 14 3.54 -14.98 16.67
N LEU A 15 3.72 -16.08 15.94
CA LEU A 15 3.41 -16.04 14.50
C LEU A 15 2.18 -15.14 14.31
N ARG A 16 2.23 -14.11 13.45
CA ARG A 16 1.04 -13.36 13.02
C ARG A 16 -0.13 -14.32 12.97
N ARG A 17 -1.01 -14.25 13.96
CA ARG A 17 -2.13 -15.17 14.05
C ARG A 17 -3.04 -14.65 12.94
N LYS A 18 -2.93 -15.28 11.76
CA LYS A 18 -4.12 -15.61 10.99
C LYS A 18 -5.07 -16.14 12.05
N VAL A 19 -5.97 -15.27 12.52
CA VAL A 19 -7.21 -15.75 13.10
C VAL A 19 -7.67 -16.76 12.06
N ASN A 20 -8.07 -17.96 12.48
CA ASN A 20 -8.89 -18.81 11.63
C ASN A 20 -10.27 -18.14 11.44
N LEU A 21 -10.31 -16.86 11.09
CA LEU A 21 -11.20 -16.36 10.08
C LEU A 21 -10.84 -17.20 8.87
N ARG A 22 -11.83 -17.83 8.23
CA ARG A 22 -11.62 -18.38 6.90
C ARG A 22 -11.08 -17.24 6.05
N ASN A 23 -9.77 -17.17 5.89
CA ASN A 23 -9.14 -16.13 5.09
C ASN A 23 -9.59 -16.40 3.67
N TYR A 24 -10.40 -15.47 3.17
CA TYR A 24 -10.84 -15.47 1.80
C TYR A 24 -9.61 -15.28 0.91
N ASP A 25 -9.37 -16.26 0.05
CA ASP A 25 -8.30 -16.30 -0.93
C ASP A 25 -8.93 -16.12 -2.31
N GLU A 26 -8.70 -14.95 -2.92
CA GLU A 26 -9.22 -14.62 -4.24
C GLU A 26 -8.64 -15.51 -5.35
N ASP A 27 -7.41 -16.01 -5.21
CA ASP A 27 -6.71 -16.75 -6.26
C ASP A 27 -7.19 -18.22 -6.33
N LEU A 28 -7.57 -18.81 -5.19
CA LEU A 28 -8.25 -20.12 -5.14
C LEU A 28 -9.59 -20.11 -5.89
N MET A 29 -10.20 -18.94 -6.09
CA MET A 29 -11.45 -18.81 -6.80
C MET A 29 -11.29 -18.72 -8.32
N ASP A 30 -10.18 -18.17 -8.84
CA ASP A 30 -9.91 -18.15 -10.28
C ASP A 30 -9.77 -19.58 -10.84
N GLU A 31 -9.15 -20.51 -10.09
CA GLU A 31 -9.13 -21.94 -10.42
C GLU A 31 -10.53 -22.59 -10.36
N LEU A 32 -11.39 -22.17 -9.42
CA LEU A 32 -12.78 -22.61 -9.33
C LEU A 32 -13.63 -22.04 -10.47
N PHE A 33 -13.33 -20.83 -10.95
CA PHE A 33 -14.00 -20.18 -12.07
C PHE A 33 -13.61 -20.78 -13.41
N GLU A 34 -12.33 -21.13 -13.64
CA GLU A 34 -11.94 -21.90 -14.83
C GLU A 34 -12.68 -23.25 -14.92
N LYS A 35 -12.90 -23.91 -13.77
CA LYS A 35 -13.73 -25.13 -13.69
C LYS A 35 -15.21 -24.88 -13.96
N GLN A 36 -15.77 -23.73 -13.58
CA GLN A 36 -17.18 -23.41 -13.80
C GLN A 36 -17.48 -22.84 -15.20
N LEU A 37 -16.52 -22.15 -15.83
CA LEU A 37 -16.65 -21.66 -17.21
C LEU A 37 -16.70 -22.80 -18.24
N GLY A 38 -16.23 -24.00 -17.89
CA GLY A 38 -16.40 -25.22 -18.70
C GLY A 38 -17.78 -25.90 -18.58
N GLY A 39 -18.65 -25.45 -17.67
CA GLY A 39 -19.95 -26.06 -17.41
C GLY A 39 -21.09 -25.08 -17.57
N GLY A 40 -21.94 -25.25 -18.60
CA GLY A 40 -23.10 -24.40 -18.83
C GLY A 40 -23.96 -24.19 -17.59
N LEU A 41 -24.35 -22.93 -17.34
CA LEU A 41 -25.20 -22.48 -16.23
C LEU A 41 -26.56 -23.22 -16.23
N LYS A 42 -26.64 -24.34 -15.51
CA LYS A 42 -27.93 -24.91 -15.09
C LYS A 42 -28.30 -24.33 -13.74
N LYS A 43 -29.44 -23.62 -13.66
CA LYS A 43 -30.08 -23.19 -12.40
C LYS A 43 -30.31 -24.41 -11.50
N ARG A 44 -29.41 -24.67 -10.56
CA ARG A 44 -29.66 -25.57 -9.42
C ARG A 44 -30.45 -24.79 -8.37
N SER A 45 -31.51 -25.42 -7.85
CA SER A 45 -32.22 -24.93 -6.66
C SER A 45 -31.25 -24.94 -5.49
N ARG A 46 -30.92 -23.75 -4.96
CA ARG A 46 -30.00 -23.61 -3.82
C ARG A 46 -30.72 -23.97 -2.53
N THR A 47 -30.04 -24.66 -1.62
CA THR A 47 -30.59 -24.95 -0.29
C THR A 47 -30.49 -23.72 0.62
N LYS A 48 -31.21 -23.70 1.74
CA LYS A 48 -31.12 -22.61 2.73
C LYS A 48 -29.71 -22.48 3.30
N GLU A 49 -29.05 -23.60 3.56
CA GLU A 49 -27.67 -23.66 4.04
C GLU A 49 -26.68 -23.08 3.02
N ASP A 50 -26.91 -23.30 1.72
CA ASP A 50 -26.08 -22.72 0.66
C ASP A 50 -26.17 -21.19 0.65
N LEU A 51 -27.37 -20.64 0.86
CA LEU A 51 -27.62 -19.18 0.89
C LEU A 51 -27.03 -18.52 2.14
N GLU A 52 -27.12 -19.17 3.30
CA GLU A 52 -26.50 -18.68 4.54
C GLU A 52 -24.98 -18.62 4.38
N LYS A 53 -24.35 -19.66 3.83
CA LYS A 53 -22.91 -19.70 3.57
C LYS A 53 -22.45 -18.66 2.53
N GLU A 54 -23.27 -18.40 1.51
CA GLU A 54 -23.01 -17.35 0.53
C GLU A 54 -23.03 -15.97 1.19
N THR A 55 -24.05 -15.69 2.00
CA THR A 55 -24.19 -14.44 2.76
C THR A 55 -23.01 -14.22 3.73
N GLU A 56 -22.57 -15.26 4.43
CA GLU A 56 -21.36 -15.22 5.27
C GLU A 56 -20.12 -14.85 4.44
N THR A 57 -19.96 -15.44 3.26
CA THR A 57 -18.83 -15.16 2.37
C THR A 57 -18.85 -13.71 1.88
N GLU A 58 -20.02 -13.18 1.56
CA GLU A 58 -20.21 -11.79 1.12
C GLU A 58 -19.88 -10.79 2.23
N ALA A 59 -20.33 -11.09 3.45
CA ALA A 59 -19.98 -10.29 4.62
C ALA A 59 -18.46 -10.27 4.88
N MET A 60 -17.78 -11.41 4.70
CA MET A 60 -16.32 -11.49 4.85
C MET A 60 -15.56 -10.68 3.79
N ILE A 61 -16.08 -10.60 2.56
CA ILE A 61 -15.52 -9.75 1.50
C ILE A 61 -15.75 -8.27 1.82
N ALA A 62 -16.95 -7.90 2.26
CA ALA A 62 -17.22 -6.52 2.67
C ALA A 62 -16.32 -6.10 3.85
N MET A 63 -16.11 -7.01 4.81
CA MET A 63 -15.19 -6.79 5.93
C MET A 63 -13.75 -6.57 5.48
N SER A 64 -13.25 -7.33 4.52
CA SER A 64 -11.90 -7.10 3.99
C SER A 64 -11.76 -5.74 3.30
N LEU A 65 -12.86 -5.18 2.78
CA LEU A 65 -12.91 -3.86 2.15
C LEU A 65 -13.17 -2.72 3.16
N GLY A 66 -13.16 -3.02 4.46
CA GLY A 66 -13.31 -2.02 5.53
C GLY A 66 -14.75 -1.78 5.96
N PHE A 67 -15.72 -2.55 5.47
CA PHE A 67 -17.10 -2.42 5.92
C PHE A 67 -17.42 -3.34 7.11
N PRO A 68 -18.12 -2.87 8.15
CA PRO A 68 -18.56 -3.76 9.20
C PRO A 68 -19.52 -4.84 8.66
N ILE A 69 -19.49 -6.02 9.28
CA ILE A 69 -20.34 -7.16 8.92
C ILE A 69 -21.83 -6.84 9.16
N ASP A 70 -22.13 -6.18 10.27
CA ASP A 70 -23.47 -6.00 10.83
C ASP A 70 -23.79 -4.54 11.20
N ALA A 71 -22.95 -3.60 10.76
CA ALA A 71 -23.14 -2.17 10.99
C ALA A 71 -22.89 -1.33 9.72
N LEU A 72 -23.46 -0.12 9.74
CA LEU A 72 -23.18 0.91 8.75
C LEU A 72 -21.87 1.62 9.08
N LEU A 73 -21.15 2.06 8.05
CA LEU A 73 -20.08 3.04 8.18
C LEU A 73 -20.64 4.41 8.58
N ASP A 74 -19.81 5.24 9.22
CA ASP A 74 -20.18 6.63 9.49
C ASP A 74 -20.46 7.41 8.19
N GLU A 75 -19.75 7.08 7.10
CA GLU A 75 -20.02 7.61 5.76
C GLU A 75 -21.40 7.20 5.24
N GLU A 76 -21.81 5.94 5.45
CA GLU A 76 -23.13 5.43 5.05
C GLU A 76 -24.24 6.14 5.84
N VAL A 77 -24.03 6.33 7.15
CA VAL A 77 -24.96 7.07 8.01
C VAL A 77 -25.09 8.53 7.55
N ARG A 78 -23.97 9.22 7.28
CA ARG A 78 -23.98 10.62 6.79
C ARG A 78 -24.61 10.76 5.42
N ALA A 79 -24.47 9.76 4.55
CA ALA A 79 -25.08 9.74 3.23
C ALA A 79 -26.60 9.46 3.28
N GLY A 80 -27.14 9.06 4.45
CA GLY A 80 -28.57 8.79 4.60
C GLY A 80 -29.03 7.59 3.77
N VAL A 81 -28.21 6.54 3.70
CA VAL A 81 -28.46 5.39 2.82
C VAL A 81 -29.73 4.59 3.17
N VAL A 82 -30.24 4.77 4.39
CA VAL A 82 -31.50 4.20 4.89
C VAL A 82 -32.32 5.29 5.57
N ARG A 83 -33.65 5.11 5.62
CA ARG A 83 -34.57 6.11 6.22
C ARG A 83 -34.52 6.11 7.74
N GLN A 84 -34.38 4.93 8.33
CA GLN A 84 -34.30 4.75 9.78
C GLN A 84 -33.06 3.94 10.16
N LEU A 85 -32.33 4.45 11.15
CA LEU A 85 -31.21 3.71 11.74
C LEU A 85 -31.73 2.61 12.67
N GLY A 86 -31.13 1.43 12.54
CA GLY A 86 -31.55 0.22 13.24
C GLY A 86 -32.77 -0.46 12.62
N GLY A 87 -32.94 -1.75 12.91
CA GLY A 87 -34.09 -2.54 12.45
C GLY A 87 -33.91 -3.16 11.06
N LYS A 88 -35.03 -3.57 10.46
CA LYS A 88 -35.06 -4.42 9.26
C LYS A 88 -34.45 -3.74 8.02
N GLU A 89 -34.79 -2.47 7.76
CA GLU A 89 -34.29 -1.73 6.58
C GLU A 89 -32.76 -1.66 6.55
N GLN A 90 -32.14 -1.34 7.69
CA GLN A 90 -30.68 -1.32 7.82
C GLN A 90 -30.06 -2.70 7.58
N ASN A 91 -30.63 -3.76 8.16
CA ASN A 91 -30.13 -5.11 7.98
C ASN A 91 -30.23 -5.55 6.52
N ASP A 92 -31.35 -5.27 5.86
CA ASP A 92 -31.57 -5.56 4.45
C ASP A 92 -30.57 -4.78 3.56
N TYR A 93 -30.33 -3.49 3.88
CA TYR A 93 -29.34 -2.67 3.18
C TYR A 93 -27.93 -3.25 3.30
N ILE A 94 -27.49 -3.67 4.50
CA ILE A 94 -26.16 -4.23 4.72
C ILE A 94 -25.96 -5.49 3.88
N VAL A 95 -26.95 -6.39 3.85
CA VAL A 95 -26.92 -7.60 3.03
C VAL A 95 -26.80 -7.25 1.54
N ILE A 96 -27.60 -6.29 1.05
CA ILE A 96 -27.57 -5.86 -0.36
C ILE A 96 -26.22 -5.21 -0.70
N ARG A 97 -25.69 -4.33 0.16
CA ARG A 97 -24.38 -3.68 -0.01
C ARG A 97 -23.26 -4.73 -0.09
N ASN A 98 -23.26 -5.71 0.81
CA ASN A 98 -22.28 -6.81 0.81
C ASN A 98 -22.38 -7.63 -0.46
N HIS A 99 -23.61 -7.92 -0.91
CA HIS A 99 -23.87 -8.65 -2.14
C HIS A 99 -23.32 -7.90 -3.36
N ILE A 100 -23.58 -6.60 -3.50
CA ILE A 100 -23.09 -5.78 -4.62
C ILE A 100 -21.56 -5.74 -4.65
N LEU A 101 -20.91 -5.52 -3.50
CA LEU A 101 -19.45 -5.55 -3.37
C LEU A 101 -18.89 -6.90 -3.84
N ALA A 102 -19.45 -7.99 -3.33
CA ALA A 102 -18.99 -9.33 -3.64
C ALA A 102 -19.28 -9.74 -5.09
N LEU A 103 -20.39 -9.30 -5.68
CA LEU A 103 -20.70 -9.50 -7.10
C LEU A 103 -19.64 -8.87 -7.99
N TRP A 104 -19.22 -7.64 -7.70
CA TRP A 104 -18.19 -6.98 -8.51
C TRP A 104 -16.79 -7.57 -8.26
N ARG A 105 -16.42 -7.82 -7.00
CA ARG A 105 -15.08 -8.28 -6.61
C ARG A 105 -14.80 -9.74 -6.98
N ARG A 106 -15.78 -10.62 -6.83
CA ARG A 106 -15.69 -12.04 -7.26
C ARG A 106 -15.98 -12.21 -8.74
N GLY A 107 -16.82 -11.34 -9.29
CA GLY A 107 -17.14 -11.34 -10.70
C GLY A 107 -15.95 -10.86 -11.53
N ASN A 108 -16.20 -10.67 -12.82
CA ASN A 108 -15.19 -10.11 -13.69
C ASN A 108 -15.04 -8.60 -13.42
N VAL A 109 -14.04 -8.21 -12.63
CA VAL A 109 -13.70 -6.80 -12.30
C VAL A 109 -13.39 -5.93 -13.53
N ARG A 110 -13.33 -6.52 -14.74
CA ARG A 110 -13.22 -5.79 -16.01
C ARG A 110 -14.57 -5.37 -16.57
N LEU A 111 -15.66 -5.95 -16.11
CA LEU A 111 -17.01 -5.60 -16.57
C LEU A 111 -17.59 -4.52 -15.68
N TRP A 112 -18.37 -3.64 -16.29
CA TRP A 112 -19.17 -2.67 -15.55
C TRP A 112 -20.34 -3.39 -14.90
N LEU A 113 -20.39 -3.40 -13.56
CA LEU A 113 -21.54 -3.90 -12.83
C LEU A 113 -22.67 -2.87 -12.96
N SER A 114 -23.77 -3.24 -13.62
CA SER A 114 -24.94 -2.37 -13.75
C SER A 114 -26.01 -2.69 -12.71
N LYS A 115 -26.88 -1.73 -12.39
CA LYS A 115 -28.09 -1.97 -11.58
C LYS A 115 -28.97 -3.08 -12.15
N GLY A 116 -29.02 -3.24 -13.48
CA GLY A 116 -29.76 -4.32 -14.14
C GLY A 116 -29.26 -5.70 -13.74
N MET A 117 -27.94 -5.90 -13.69
CA MET A 117 -27.33 -7.17 -13.27
C MET A 117 -27.64 -7.50 -11.80
N ILE A 118 -27.72 -6.50 -10.94
CA ILE A 118 -28.05 -6.69 -9.51
C ILE A 118 -29.52 -7.12 -9.33
N ARG A 119 -30.43 -6.61 -10.17
CA ARG A 119 -31.85 -7.03 -10.17
C ARG A 119 -32.07 -8.48 -10.61
N GLU A 120 -31.07 -9.12 -11.22
CA GLU A 120 -31.14 -10.55 -11.54
C GLU A 120 -30.95 -11.44 -10.30
N THR A 121 -30.33 -10.91 -9.24
CA THR A 121 -29.99 -11.66 -8.02
C THR A 121 -30.71 -11.15 -6.77
N VAL A 122 -31.21 -9.90 -6.77
CA VAL A 122 -31.93 -9.29 -5.65
C VAL A 122 -33.39 -8.99 -6.04
N SER A 123 -34.33 -9.28 -5.12
CA SER A 123 -35.77 -9.04 -5.31
C SER A 123 -36.08 -7.55 -5.57
N ASN A 124 -36.96 -7.27 -6.54
CA ASN A 124 -37.39 -5.92 -6.91
C ASN A 124 -38.08 -5.16 -5.77
N GLU A 125 -38.54 -5.85 -4.71
CA GLU A 125 -39.10 -5.17 -3.52
C GLU A 125 -38.07 -4.29 -2.80
N TYR A 126 -36.77 -4.58 -2.99
CA TYR A 126 -35.66 -3.83 -2.40
C TYR A 126 -35.06 -2.80 -3.36
N GLU A 127 -35.76 -2.41 -4.44
CA GLU A 127 -35.26 -1.49 -5.47
C GLU A 127 -34.68 -0.18 -4.89
N HIS A 128 -35.32 0.39 -3.85
CA HIS A 128 -34.82 1.59 -3.19
C HIS A 128 -33.45 1.36 -2.49
N LEU A 129 -33.26 0.20 -1.85
CA LEU A 129 -32.01 -0.17 -1.19
C LEU A 129 -30.93 -0.53 -2.22
N ILE A 130 -31.30 -1.20 -3.32
CA ILE A 130 -30.38 -1.47 -4.44
C ILE A 130 -29.84 -0.14 -4.99
N ASN A 131 -30.71 0.83 -5.26
CA ASN A 131 -30.29 2.14 -5.76
C ASN A 131 -29.38 2.85 -4.76
N SER A 132 -29.80 2.92 -3.49
CA SER A 132 -29.04 3.57 -2.42
C SER A 132 -27.64 2.95 -2.25
N ALA A 133 -27.55 1.62 -2.10
CA ALA A 133 -26.29 0.91 -1.93
C ALA A 133 -25.40 1.03 -3.18
N TYR A 134 -25.96 0.84 -4.37
CA TYR A 134 -25.20 0.96 -5.62
C TYR A 134 -24.63 2.36 -5.80
N ASP A 135 -25.45 3.40 -5.61
CA ASP A 135 -25.01 4.78 -5.80
C ASP A 135 -23.95 5.14 -4.76
N PHE A 136 -24.14 4.76 -3.49
CA PHE A 136 -23.12 4.92 -2.46
C PHE A 136 -21.80 4.25 -2.85
N LEU A 137 -21.83 2.98 -3.25
CA LEU A 137 -20.62 2.23 -3.62
C LEU A 137 -19.93 2.80 -4.87
N LEU A 138 -20.71 3.23 -5.87
CA LEU A 138 -20.18 3.79 -7.12
C LEU A 138 -19.52 5.15 -6.88
N TYR A 139 -20.21 6.08 -6.21
CA TYR A 139 -19.69 7.44 -6.01
C TYR A 139 -18.51 7.50 -5.03
N ASN A 140 -18.42 6.52 -4.12
CA ASN A 140 -17.27 6.38 -3.21
C ASN A 140 -16.15 5.46 -3.76
N GLY A 141 -16.27 4.98 -5.00
CA GLY A 141 -15.20 4.23 -5.67
C GLY A 141 -14.95 2.82 -5.14
N TYR A 142 -15.97 2.15 -4.58
CA TYR A 142 -15.86 0.77 -4.12
C TYR A 142 -16.09 -0.27 -5.22
N ILE A 143 -16.87 0.10 -6.24
CA ILE A 143 -17.16 -0.70 -7.44
C ILE A 143 -16.89 0.11 -8.70
N ASN A 144 -16.75 -0.57 -9.84
CA ASN A 144 -16.61 0.03 -11.18
C ASN A 144 -15.47 1.06 -11.32
N PHE A 145 -14.45 0.99 -10.47
CA PHE A 145 -13.25 1.82 -10.59
C PHE A 145 -12.15 1.10 -11.35
N GLY A 146 -11.21 1.89 -11.88
CA GLY A 146 -9.94 1.39 -12.41
C GLY A 146 -9.74 1.68 -13.88
N VAL A 147 -9.20 0.70 -14.61
CA VAL A 147 -8.58 0.88 -15.94
C VAL A 147 -9.18 -0.03 -17.01
N SER A 148 -10.29 -0.71 -16.73
CA SER A 148 -10.91 -1.56 -17.74
C SER A 148 -11.40 -0.73 -18.94
N PRO A 149 -11.16 -1.18 -20.20
CA PRO A 149 -11.70 -0.53 -21.39
C PRO A 149 -13.23 -0.38 -21.37
N ALA A 150 -13.95 -1.30 -20.72
CA ALA A 150 -15.40 -1.28 -20.60
C ALA A 150 -15.94 -0.05 -19.84
N PHE A 151 -15.10 0.65 -19.09
CA PHE A 151 -15.52 1.85 -18.34
C PHE A 151 -15.47 3.10 -19.21
N THR A 152 -14.67 3.08 -20.28
CA THR A 152 -14.57 4.22 -21.22
C THR A 152 -15.87 4.43 -21.98
N SER A 153 -16.62 3.36 -22.27
CA SER A 153 -17.95 3.46 -22.90
C SER A 153 -19.04 3.99 -21.98
N GLN A 154 -18.75 4.12 -20.67
CA GLN A 154 -19.67 4.66 -19.68
C GLN A 154 -19.43 6.15 -19.39
N LEU A 155 -18.42 6.76 -20.03
CA LEU A 155 -18.14 8.19 -19.85
C LEU A 155 -19.33 9.00 -20.36
N PRO A 156 -19.98 9.80 -19.49
CA PRO A 156 -21.05 10.69 -19.93
C PRO A 156 -20.49 11.89 -20.71
N GLU A 157 -21.36 12.61 -21.42
CA GLU A 157 -21.00 13.93 -21.93
C GLU A 157 -20.64 14.87 -20.78
N SER A 158 -19.65 15.74 -20.97
CA SER A 158 -19.20 16.63 -19.91
C SER A 158 -20.22 17.74 -19.62
N ASN A 159 -20.95 17.62 -18.52
CA ASN A 159 -22.02 18.53 -18.13
C ASN A 159 -21.98 18.98 -16.65
N GLU A 160 -21.13 18.40 -15.80
CA GLU A 160 -21.09 18.71 -14.36
C GLU A 160 -20.21 19.92 -13.99
N GLY A 161 -19.19 20.23 -14.80
CA GLY A 161 -18.26 21.33 -14.53
C GLY A 161 -16.83 21.03 -14.97
N THR A 162 -15.88 21.85 -14.51
CA THR A 162 -14.46 21.78 -14.85
C THR A 162 -13.59 21.55 -13.62
N ALA A 163 -12.57 20.69 -13.75
CA ALA A 163 -11.66 20.37 -12.65
C ALA A 163 -10.19 20.37 -13.10
N ILE A 164 -9.33 20.96 -12.29
CA ILE A 164 -7.87 20.87 -12.43
C ILE A 164 -7.30 19.94 -11.36
N VAL A 165 -6.61 18.88 -11.77
CA VAL A 165 -5.87 18.00 -10.86
C VAL A 165 -4.39 18.35 -10.91
N ILE A 166 -3.79 18.62 -9.76
CA ILE A 166 -2.37 18.98 -9.65
C ILE A 166 -1.58 17.76 -9.22
N GLY A 167 -0.81 17.20 -10.16
CA GLY A 167 0.00 16.00 -10.02
C GLY A 167 -0.61 14.76 -10.72
N ALA A 168 0.15 14.14 -11.61
CA ALA A 168 -0.18 12.89 -12.29
C ALA A 168 0.43 11.66 -11.58
N GLY A 169 0.39 11.64 -10.24
CA GLY A 169 0.66 10.44 -9.44
C GLY A 169 -0.56 9.53 -9.35
N LEU A 170 -0.46 8.40 -8.62
CA LEU A 170 -1.60 7.48 -8.42
C LEU A 170 -2.87 8.19 -7.94
N ALA A 171 -2.76 9.05 -6.91
CA ALA A 171 -3.90 9.78 -6.34
C ALA A 171 -4.57 10.70 -7.37
N GLY A 172 -3.78 11.52 -8.07
CA GLY A 172 -4.31 12.44 -9.08
C GLY A 172 -4.89 11.72 -10.29
N LEU A 173 -4.25 10.65 -10.78
CA LEU A 173 -4.76 9.87 -11.90
C LEU A 173 -6.05 9.12 -11.54
N ALA A 174 -6.12 8.50 -10.37
CA ALA A 174 -7.33 7.83 -9.91
C ALA A 174 -8.51 8.82 -9.78
N ALA A 175 -8.28 9.97 -9.16
CA ALA A 175 -9.29 11.01 -9.03
C ALA A 175 -9.72 11.58 -10.39
N ALA A 176 -8.77 11.86 -11.29
CA ALA A 176 -9.07 12.37 -12.63
C ALA A 176 -10.00 11.42 -13.40
N ARG A 177 -9.74 10.10 -13.34
CA ARG A 177 -10.60 9.10 -13.97
C ARG A 177 -12.01 9.07 -13.37
N GLN A 178 -12.14 9.12 -12.05
CA GLN A 178 -13.45 9.16 -11.41
C GLN A 178 -14.22 10.45 -11.73
N LEU A 179 -13.55 11.61 -11.74
CA LEU A 179 -14.16 12.88 -12.13
C LEU A 179 -14.64 12.86 -13.58
N LEU A 180 -13.87 12.28 -14.50
CA LEU A 180 -14.30 12.06 -15.89
C LEU A 180 -15.54 11.15 -15.96
N LEU A 181 -15.57 10.06 -15.18
CA LEU A 181 -16.73 9.16 -15.08
C LEU A 181 -17.97 9.86 -14.49
N PHE A 182 -17.77 10.86 -13.65
CA PHE A 182 -18.84 11.68 -13.11
C PHE A 182 -19.25 12.83 -14.03
N GLY A 183 -18.67 12.99 -15.23
CA GLY A 183 -19.08 14.01 -16.19
C GLY A 183 -18.40 15.38 -16.03
N TYR A 184 -17.31 15.46 -15.25
CA TYR A 184 -16.48 16.65 -15.21
C TYR A 184 -15.54 16.70 -16.42
N LYS A 185 -15.25 17.91 -16.90
CA LYS A 185 -14.15 18.17 -17.82
C LYS A 185 -12.86 18.35 -17.02
N VAL A 186 -11.95 17.38 -17.12
CA VAL A 186 -10.75 17.32 -16.28
C VAL A 186 -9.48 17.60 -17.07
N VAL A 187 -8.56 18.35 -16.47
CA VAL A 187 -7.16 18.44 -16.89
C VAL A 187 -6.22 18.13 -15.73
N VAL A 188 -5.11 17.45 -16.01
CA VAL A 188 -4.07 17.13 -15.02
C VAL A 188 -2.80 17.92 -15.32
N LEU A 189 -2.26 18.65 -14.35
CA LEU A 189 -1.00 19.37 -14.46
C LEU A 189 0.10 18.59 -13.74
N GLU A 190 1.13 18.13 -14.47
CA GLU A 190 2.25 17.37 -13.92
C GLU A 190 3.56 18.15 -14.08
N GLY A 191 4.25 18.38 -12.96
CA GLY A 191 5.51 19.12 -12.95
C GLY A 191 6.67 18.39 -13.62
N ARG A 192 6.65 17.05 -13.66
CA ARG A 192 7.67 16.25 -14.34
C ARG A 192 7.34 16.08 -15.82
N SER A 193 8.31 15.57 -16.57
CA SER A 193 8.14 15.10 -17.96
C SER A 193 7.53 13.69 -18.06
N ARG A 194 7.04 13.13 -16.94
CA ARG A 194 6.48 11.78 -16.86
C ARG A 194 5.36 11.70 -15.81
N PRO A 195 4.40 10.78 -15.96
CA PRO A 195 3.44 10.47 -14.92
C PRO A 195 4.04 9.56 -13.83
N GLY A 196 3.21 9.23 -12.84
CA GLY A 196 3.48 8.24 -11.78
C GLY A 196 4.04 8.82 -10.49
N GLY A 197 4.66 10.00 -10.54
CA GLY A 197 5.25 10.65 -9.37
C GLY A 197 6.24 9.72 -8.64
N ARG A 198 5.87 9.28 -7.43
CA ARG A 198 6.62 8.36 -6.55
C ARG A 198 6.49 6.88 -6.92
N VAL A 199 5.67 6.52 -7.91
CA VAL A 199 5.73 5.24 -8.59
C VAL A 199 6.59 5.43 -9.83
N TYR A 200 7.76 4.79 -9.85
CA TYR A 200 8.73 4.99 -10.92
C TYR A 200 9.51 3.70 -11.19
N THR A 201 9.27 3.15 -12.37
CA THR A 201 10.02 2.02 -12.91
C THR A 201 11.03 2.54 -13.92
N GLN A 202 12.30 2.19 -13.75
CA GLN A 202 13.33 2.43 -14.75
C GLN A 202 13.60 1.14 -15.52
N LYS A 203 13.73 1.26 -16.85
CA LYS A 203 14.29 0.18 -17.67
C LYS A 203 15.80 0.36 -17.68
N VAL A 204 16.52 -0.58 -17.08
CA VAL A 204 17.99 -0.55 -16.96
C VAL A 204 18.57 -1.72 -17.72
N GLY A 205 19.59 -1.50 -18.54
CA GLY A 205 20.21 -2.55 -19.33
C GLY A 205 21.06 -2.03 -20.48
N ARG A 206 21.69 -2.94 -21.22
CA ARG A 206 22.54 -2.68 -22.39
C ARG A 206 22.21 -3.67 -23.51
N ASP A 207 22.58 -3.31 -24.74
CA ASP A 207 22.52 -4.20 -25.90
C ASP A 207 21.12 -4.81 -26.15
N GLY A 208 20.07 -4.01 -25.95
CA GLY A 208 18.68 -4.44 -26.17
C GLY A 208 18.08 -5.33 -25.09
N LYS A 209 18.86 -5.73 -24.07
CA LYS A 209 18.37 -6.47 -22.89
C LYS A 209 18.12 -5.47 -21.75
N PHE A 210 16.91 -5.47 -21.20
CA PHE A 210 16.52 -4.54 -20.15
C PHE A 210 15.79 -5.24 -19.01
N SER A 211 16.11 -4.85 -17.79
CA SER A 211 15.35 -5.17 -16.58
C SER A 211 14.50 -3.96 -16.18
N ALA A 212 13.23 -4.20 -15.88
CA ALA A 212 12.33 -3.22 -15.30
C ALA A 212 12.49 -3.21 -13.76
N VAL A 213 13.01 -2.11 -13.21
CA VAL A 213 13.30 -2.00 -11.78
C VAL A 213 12.56 -0.82 -11.17
N ASP A 214 11.83 -1.06 -10.07
CA ASP A 214 11.06 -0.04 -9.37
C ASP A 214 11.92 0.73 -8.37
N LEU A 215 12.27 1.97 -8.74
CA LEU A 215 12.95 2.94 -7.87
C LEU A 215 11.97 3.61 -6.89
N GLY A 216 10.69 3.63 -7.22
CA GLY A 216 9.60 4.14 -6.38
C GLY A 216 8.89 3.05 -5.58
N GLY A 217 7.58 3.24 -5.35
CA GLY A 217 6.73 2.19 -4.76
C GLY A 217 6.77 0.90 -5.58
N SER A 218 7.17 -0.21 -4.95
CA SER A 218 7.48 -1.48 -5.63
C SER A 218 6.66 -2.68 -5.18
N ILE A 219 6.15 -2.69 -3.94
CA ILE A 219 5.42 -3.82 -3.35
C ILE A 219 3.95 -3.46 -3.25
N ILE A 220 3.08 -4.40 -3.64
CA ILE A 220 1.64 -4.35 -3.33
C ILE A 220 1.44 -5.11 -2.03
N THR A 221 1.07 -4.39 -0.96
CA THR A 221 0.94 -4.95 0.39
C THR A 221 -0.46 -5.52 0.60
N GLY A 222 -0.58 -6.85 0.50
CA GLY A 222 -1.87 -7.54 0.57
C GLY A 222 -2.64 -7.32 -0.73
N ILE A 223 -3.19 -8.37 -1.32
CA ILE A 223 -3.81 -8.30 -2.65
C ILE A 223 -5.33 -8.40 -2.64
N HIS A 224 -5.94 -8.98 -1.59
CA HIS A 224 -7.37 -9.29 -1.61
C HIS A 224 -8.26 -8.04 -1.44
N ALA A 225 -7.93 -7.18 -0.47
CA ALA A 225 -8.65 -5.93 -0.24
C ALA A 225 -8.11 -4.76 -1.08
N ASN A 226 -6.88 -4.89 -1.58
CA ASN A 226 -6.12 -3.78 -2.11
C ASN A 226 -6.61 -3.37 -3.50
N PRO A 227 -6.96 -2.08 -3.72
CA PRO A 227 -7.42 -1.61 -5.04
C PRO A 227 -6.36 -1.79 -6.12
N LEU A 228 -5.06 -1.85 -5.79
CA LEU A 228 -4.01 -2.13 -6.77
C LEU A 228 -4.06 -3.59 -7.26
N GLY A 229 -4.51 -4.54 -6.43
CA GLY A 229 -4.78 -5.91 -6.84
C GLY A 229 -5.90 -6.00 -7.88
N VAL A 230 -6.94 -5.17 -7.74
CA VAL A 230 -8.00 -5.04 -8.77
C VAL A 230 -7.42 -4.53 -10.10
N LEU A 231 -6.58 -3.51 -10.07
CA LEU A 231 -5.95 -3.00 -11.30
C LEU A 231 -5.05 -4.05 -11.95
N ALA A 232 -4.28 -4.80 -11.17
CA ALA A 232 -3.46 -5.89 -11.69
C ALA A 232 -4.31 -6.96 -12.39
N ARG A 233 -5.43 -7.38 -11.78
CA ARG A 233 -6.41 -8.31 -12.37
C ARG A 233 -7.07 -7.73 -13.62
N GLN A 234 -7.43 -6.45 -13.64
CA GLN A 234 -7.99 -5.79 -14.84
C GLN A 234 -7.01 -5.81 -16.01
N LEU A 235 -5.71 -5.69 -15.73
CA LEU A 235 -4.64 -5.64 -16.73
C LEU A 235 -4.01 -7.00 -17.07
N SER A 236 -4.50 -8.11 -16.49
CA SER A 236 -3.87 -9.44 -16.58
C SER A 236 -2.37 -9.42 -16.21
N ILE A 237 -1.94 -8.62 -15.23
CA ILE A 237 -0.52 -8.57 -14.89
C ILE A 237 -0.19 -9.66 -13.87
N PRO A 238 0.79 -10.54 -14.15
CA PRO A 238 1.22 -11.54 -13.17
C PRO A 238 1.76 -10.88 -11.90
N LEU A 239 1.29 -11.39 -10.76
CA LEU A 239 1.78 -11.04 -9.44
C LEU A 239 2.73 -12.14 -8.97
N HIS A 240 3.86 -11.74 -8.40
CA HIS A 240 4.82 -12.66 -7.78
C HIS A 240 4.80 -12.44 -6.28
N LYS A 241 4.35 -13.44 -5.51
CA LYS A 241 4.41 -13.42 -4.05
C LYS A 241 5.86 -13.27 -3.60
N VAL A 242 6.11 -12.27 -2.76
CA VAL A 242 7.39 -12.13 -2.07
C VAL A 242 7.52 -13.28 -1.09
N ARG A 243 8.53 -14.12 -1.27
CA ARG A 243 8.82 -15.25 -0.37
C ARG A 243 9.21 -14.74 1.02
N ASP A 244 8.76 -15.44 2.05
CA ASP A 244 9.03 -15.09 3.46
C ASP A 244 10.51 -15.29 3.87
N ASN A 245 11.26 -16.09 3.10
CA ASN A 245 12.66 -16.38 3.40
C ASN A 245 13.57 -15.18 3.09
N CYS A 246 14.26 -14.68 4.12
CA CYS A 246 15.25 -13.61 4.03
C CYS A 246 16.51 -14.01 4.80
N PRO A 247 17.48 -14.71 4.17
CA PRO A 247 18.74 -15.03 4.82
C PRO A 247 19.52 -13.75 5.15
N LEU A 248 20.17 -13.75 6.32
CA LEU A 248 20.95 -12.63 6.82
C LEU A 248 22.45 -12.96 6.81
N TYR A 249 23.27 -11.99 6.44
CA TYR A 249 24.72 -12.11 6.38
C TYR A 249 25.41 -11.07 7.26
N LYS A 250 26.45 -11.51 7.98
CA LYS A 250 27.32 -10.64 8.79
C LYS A 250 28.17 -9.72 7.91
N PRO A 251 28.78 -8.65 8.46
CA PRO A 251 29.64 -7.75 7.68
C PRO A 251 30.81 -8.44 6.96
N ASN A 252 31.28 -9.57 7.49
CA ASN A 252 32.33 -10.38 6.88
C ASN A 252 31.83 -11.36 5.80
N GLY A 253 30.53 -11.34 5.46
CA GLY A 253 29.91 -12.21 4.47
C GLY A 253 29.45 -13.58 4.99
N ALA A 254 29.79 -13.95 6.23
CA ALA A 254 29.33 -15.21 6.80
C ALA A 254 27.82 -15.18 7.08
N PRO A 255 27.09 -16.30 6.90
CA PRO A 255 25.68 -16.36 7.27
C PRO A 255 25.50 -16.15 8.78
N VAL A 256 24.39 -15.52 9.15
CA VAL A 256 23.95 -15.39 10.54
C VAL A 256 23.46 -16.75 11.04
N ASP A 257 23.79 -17.10 12.29
CA ASP A 257 23.31 -18.31 12.94
C ASP A 257 21.79 -18.26 13.14
N THR A 258 21.09 -19.32 12.74
CA THR A 258 19.62 -19.35 12.73
C THR A 258 19.01 -19.30 14.14
N GLU A 259 19.70 -19.84 15.15
CA GLU A 259 19.21 -19.75 16.52
C GLU A 259 19.37 -18.34 17.08
N MET A 260 20.49 -17.68 16.79
CA MET A 260 20.71 -16.28 17.13
C MET A 260 19.70 -15.37 16.46
N ASP A 261 19.41 -15.61 15.18
CA ASP A 261 18.38 -14.88 14.42
C ASP A 261 17.02 -14.95 15.09
N ALA A 262 16.51 -16.16 15.33
CA ALA A 262 15.23 -16.37 15.99
C ALA A 262 15.18 -15.75 17.41
N ARG A 263 16.29 -15.78 18.16
CA ARG A 263 16.35 -15.18 19.51
C ARG A 263 16.31 -13.65 19.46
N VAL A 264 17.10 -13.02 18.59
CA VAL A 264 17.17 -11.55 18.49
C VAL A 264 15.87 -10.99 17.92
N GLU A 265 15.28 -11.66 16.91
CA GLU A 265 13.97 -11.31 16.38
C GLU A 265 12.90 -11.37 17.49
N PHE A 266 12.90 -12.44 18.28
CA PHE A 266 11.98 -12.57 19.41
C PHE A 266 12.15 -11.41 20.40
N VAL A 267 13.40 -11.11 20.80
CA VAL A 267 13.70 -10.00 21.72
C VAL A 267 13.21 -8.66 21.15
N PHE A 268 13.48 -8.38 19.88
CA PHE A 268 13.03 -7.18 19.19
C PHE A 268 11.51 -7.03 19.25
N ASN A 269 10.77 -8.10 18.91
CA ASN A 269 9.32 -8.11 19.01
C ASN A 269 8.82 -7.93 20.46
N ARG A 270 9.49 -8.55 21.45
CA ARG A 270 9.12 -8.32 22.87
C ARG A 270 9.32 -6.85 23.28
N LEU A 271 10.34 -6.16 22.76
CA LEU A 271 10.57 -4.74 23.04
C LEU A 271 9.48 -3.87 22.43
N LEU A 272 9.05 -4.15 21.19
CA LEU A 272 7.90 -3.45 20.58
C LEU A 272 6.62 -3.65 21.39
N ASP A 273 6.33 -4.86 21.84
CA ASP A 273 5.19 -5.12 22.73
C ASP A 273 5.28 -4.27 24.02
N LYS A 274 6.50 -4.08 24.55
CA LYS A 274 6.72 -3.22 25.74
C LYS A 274 6.56 -1.73 25.44
N VAL A 275 6.88 -1.27 24.23
CA VAL A 275 6.54 0.09 23.80
C VAL A 275 5.04 0.29 23.83
N MET A 276 4.26 -0.69 23.33
CA MET A 276 2.80 -0.63 23.35
C MET A 276 2.25 -0.60 24.78
N GLU A 277 2.78 -1.44 25.68
CA GLU A 277 2.40 -1.41 27.10
C GLU A 277 2.73 -0.05 27.75
N LEU A 278 3.92 0.51 27.49
CA LEU A 278 4.32 1.82 28.00
C LEU A 278 3.44 2.95 27.46
N ARG A 279 3.06 2.90 26.18
CA ARG A 279 2.11 3.86 25.57
C ARG A 279 0.79 3.90 26.35
N GLN A 280 0.27 2.75 26.77
CA GLN A 280 -0.98 2.70 27.57
C GLN A 280 -0.80 3.32 28.96
N ILE A 281 0.38 3.16 29.57
CA ILE A 281 0.69 3.70 30.91
C ILE A 281 0.96 5.21 30.86
N MET A 282 1.72 5.67 29.86
CA MET A 282 2.16 7.06 29.74
C MET A 282 1.07 8.00 29.22
N GLY A 283 0.01 7.47 28.59
CA GLY A 283 -1.07 8.28 28.03
C GLY A 283 -0.56 9.35 27.06
N GLY A 284 -1.05 10.59 27.19
CA GLY A 284 -0.72 11.69 26.28
C GLY A 284 0.77 12.07 26.22
N PHE A 285 1.56 11.80 27.26
CA PHE A 285 3.00 12.12 27.31
C PHE A 285 3.84 11.28 26.35
N ALA A 286 3.33 10.16 25.87
CA ALA A 286 3.99 9.36 24.86
C ALA A 286 4.11 10.09 23.50
N SER A 287 3.31 11.15 23.27
CA SER A 287 3.27 11.89 22.01
C SER A 287 4.57 12.64 21.69
N ASP A 288 5.26 13.13 22.72
CA ASP A 288 6.52 13.91 22.59
C ASP A 288 7.77 13.02 22.68
N THR A 289 7.59 11.70 22.81
CA THR A 289 8.69 10.75 22.91
C THR A 289 8.87 10.01 21.59
N SER A 290 10.12 9.87 21.15
CA SER A 290 10.43 9.09 19.95
C SER A 290 10.51 7.59 20.23
N LEU A 291 10.05 6.79 19.27
CA LEU A 291 10.13 5.32 19.32
C LEU A 291 11.55 4.83 19.57
N GLY A 292 12.53 5.45 18.89
CA GLY A 292 13.95 5.13 19.06
C GLY A 292 14.46 5.34 20.48
N SER A 293 14.03 6.42 21.14
CA SER A 293 14.40 6.69 22.54
C SER A 293 13.85 5.62 23.49
N VAL A 294 12.60 5.20 23.30
CA VAL A 294 11.96 4.17 24.14
C VAL A 294 12.65 2.82 23.92
N LEU A 295 12.86 2.42 22.67
CA LEU A 295 13.50 1.14 22.34
C LEU A 295 14.92 1.05 22.92
N GLU A 296 15.73 2.10 22.80
CA GLU A 296 17.08 2.10 23.37
C GLU A 296 17.06 2.05 24.90
N THR A 297 16.13 2.78 25.54
CA THR A 297 15.95 2.74 27.00
C THR A 297 15.59 1.34 27.48
N LEU A 298 14.62 0.69 26.82
CA LEU A 298 14.19 -0.67 27.16
C LEU A 298 15.32 -1.70 26.92
N ARG A 299 16.06 -1.57 25.83
CA ARG A 299 17.21 -2.45 25.52
C ARG A 299 18.26 -2.37 26.63
N GLN A 300 18.60 -1.17 27.09
CA GLN A 300 19.54 -0.95 28.19
C GLN A 300 19.00 -1.50 29.52
N LEU A 301 17.74 -1.20 29.85
CA LEU A 301 17.08 -1.65 31.08
C LEU A 301 17.03 -3.18 31.21
N TYR A 302 16.64 -3.87 30.14
CA TYR A 302 16.58 -5.33 30.12
C TYR A 302 17.93 -5.99 29.82
N SER A 303 18.98 -5.21 29.56
CA SER A 303 20.33 -5.74 29.36
C SER A 303 20.41 -6.79 28.24
N VAL A 304 19.65 -6.58 27.16
CA VAL A 304 19.60 -7.47 25.98
C VAL A 304 20.54 -7.00 24.87
N THR A 305 20.86 -7.91 23.94
CA THR A 305 21.70 -7.66 22.74
C THR A 305 23.06 -7.02 23.07
N LYS A 306 23.80 -7.68 23.98
CA LYS A 306 25.06 -7.18 24.54
C LYS A 306 26.28 -7.54 23.70
N SER A 307 26.26 -8.72 23.08
CA SER A 307 27.38 -9.13 22.22
C SER A 307 27.38 -8.29 20.95
N THR A 308 28.55 -8.12 20.33
CA THR A 308 28.71 -7.37 19.09
C THR A 308 27.79 -7.93 18.00
N ASP A 309 27.76 -9.24 17.83
CA ASP A 309 26.94 -9.92 16.81
C ASP A 309 25.43 -9.73 17.05
N GLU A 310 24.96 -9.89 18.30
CA GLU A 310 23.55 -9.65 18.62
C GLU A 310 23.17 -8.18 18.42
N ARG A 311 24.09 -7.24 18.71
CA ARG A 311 23.85 -5.82 18.52
C ARG A 311 23.72 -5.47 17.03
N GLN A 312 24.62 -5.98 16.20
CA GLN A 312 24.55 -5.76 14.74
C GLN A 312 23.25 -6.32 14.15
N LEU A 313 22.82 -7.49 14.62
CA LEU A 313 21.55 -8.09 14.19
C LEU A 313 20.34 -7.31 14.69
N PHE A 314 20.38 -6.83 15.94
CA PHE A 314 19.33 -5.96 16.46
C PHE A 314 19.23 -4.65 15.68
N ASP A 315 20.38 -4.05 15.32
CA ASP A 315 20.43 -2.86 14.49
C ASP A 315 19.88 -3.12 13.07
N TRP A 316 20.01 -4.34 12.53
CA TRP A 316 19.36 -4.72 11.28
C TRP A 316 17.82 -4.70 11.39
N HIS A 317 17.24 -5.23 12.48
CA HIS A 317 15.79 -5.13 12.70
C HIS A 317 15.34 -3.68 12.89
N LEU A 318 16.13 -2.84 13.57
CA LEU A 318 15.86 -1.40 13.66
C LEU A 318 15.91 -0.74 12.29
N ALA A 319 16.88 -1.08 11.44
CA ALA A 319 16.97 -0.58 10.06
C ALA A 319 15.76 -1.02 9.21
N ASN A 320 15.29 -2.26 9.39
CA ASN A 320 14.09 -2.76 8.72
C ASN A 320 12.82 -1.99 9.16
N LEU A 321 12.74 -1.60 10.44
CA LEU A 321 11.66 -0.75 10.93
C LEU A 321 11.76 0.68 10.38
N GLU A 322 12.97 1.24 10.26
CA GLU A 322 13.21 2.52 9.60
C GLU A 322 12.86 2.49 8.11
N TYR A 323 13.13 1.36 7.45
CA TYR A 323 12.72 1.11 6.07
C TYR A 323 11.20 1.11 5.92
N ALA A 324 10.48 0.36 6.76
CA ALA A 324 9.03 0.27 6.71
C ALA A 324 8.35 1.65 6.88
N ASN A 325 8.92 2.51 7.73
CA ASN A 325 8.41 3.86 8.00
C ASN A 325 9.04 4.95 7.11
N ALA A 326 10.04 4.60 6.29
CA ALA A 326 10.92 5.53 5.58
C ALA A 326 11.44 6.69 6.46
N GLY A 327 11.67 6.44 7.75
CA GLY A 327 11.97 7.49 8.72
C GLY A 327 12.89 7.00 9.83
N CYS A 328 13.71 7.90 10.38
CA CYS A 328 14.56 7.58 11.51
C CYS A 328 13.73 7.31 12.77
N LEU A 329 14.07 6.29 13.55
CA LEU A 329 13.33 5.96 14.78
C LEU A 329 13.32 7.11 15.80
N SER A 330 14.33 7.99 15.74
CA SER A 330 14.42 9.22 16.53
C SER A 330 13.32 10.24 16.22
N ASN A 331 12.65 10.13 15.06
CA ASN A 331 11.58 11.03 14.61
C ASN A 331 10.20 10.37 14.62
N LEU A 332 10.11 9.05 14.79
CA LEU A 332 8.83 8.34 14.86
C LEU A 332 8.21 8.52 16.24
N SER A 333 6.91 8.82 16.30
CA SER A 333 6.19 8.95 17.56
C SER A 333 6.02 7.60 18.24
N ALA A 334 6.49 7.45 19.48
CA ALA A 334 6.26 6.23 20.25
C ALA A 334 4.76 5.93 20.46
N ALA A 335 3.92 6.97 20.40
CA ALA A 335 2.49 6.85 20.61
C ALA A 335 1.68 6.56 19.34
N TYR A 336 2.18 6.83 18.14
CA TYR A 336 1.32 6.82 16.93
C TYR A 336 2.01 6.30 15.67
N TRP A 337 3.21 5.73 15.77
CA TRP A 337 3.91 5.20 14.58
C TRP A 337 3.17 4.03 13.91
N ASP A 338 2.39 3.26 14.68
CA ASP A 338 1.67 2.03 14.29
C ASP A 338 0.14 2.23 14.21
N GLN A 339 -0.33 3.48 14.11
CA GLN A 339 -1.76 3.81 14.18
C GLN A 339 -2.59 3.22 13.02
N ASP A 340 -1.95 2.89 11.90
CA ASP A 340 -2.57 2.29 10.71
C ASP A 340 -2.54 0.76 10.69
N ASP A 341 -1.86 0.10 11.64
CA ASP A 341 -1.80 -1.36 11.74
C ASP A 341 -3.19 -2.05 11.73
N PRO A 342 -4.24 -1.51 12.39
CA PRO A 342 -5.59 -2.10 12.33
C PRO A 342 -6.20 -2.16 10.93
N TYR A 343 -5.64 -1.42 9.97
CA TYR A 343 -6.11 -1.34 8.59
C TYR A 343 -5.20 -2.09 7.60
N GLU A 344 -4.29 -2.96 8.08
CA GLU A 344 -3.47 -3.81 7.22
C GLU A 344 -4.34 -4.67 6.29
N MET A 345 -4.01 -4.64 5.00
CA MET A 345 -4.75 -5.37 3.97
C MET A 345 -4.34 -6.85 3.96
N SER A 346 -5.32 -7.73 3.86
CA SER A 346 -5.08 -9.18 3.82
C SER A 346 -4.54 -9.67 2.47
N GLY A 347 -3.98 -10.87 2.50
CA GLY A 347 -3.36 -11.53 1.35
C GLY A 347 -1.85 -11.37 1.33
N ASP A 348 -1.23 -11.97 0.33
CA ASP A 348 0.23 -11.95 0.19
C ASP A 348 0.75 -10.59 -0.28
N HIS A 349 1.99 -10.27 0.10
CA HIS A 349 2.72 -9.14 -0.47
C HIS A 349 3.31 -9.55 -1.82
N CYS A 350 3.08 -8.75 -2.85
CA CYS A 350 3.45 -9.13 -4.21
C CYS A 350 4.27 -8.06 -4.93
N PHE A 351 5.21 -8.53 -5.75
CA PHE A 351 5.79 -7.75 -6.84
C PHE A 351 4.93 -7.87 -8.09
N LEU A 352 4.99 -6.84 -8.93
CA LEU A 352 4.28 -6.80 -10.21
C LEU A 352 5.26 -7.00 -11.36
N ALA A 353 5.01 -8.01 -12.21
CA ALA A 353 5.88 -8.32 -13.33
C ALA A 353 5.97 -7.15 -14.35
N GLY A 354 7.19 -6.75 -14.69
CA GLY A 354 7.48 -5.63 -15.59
C GLY A 354 7.38 -4.24 -14.95
N GLY A 355 7.20 -4.18 -13.62
CA GLY A 355 7.26 -2.98 -12.79
C GLY A 355 5.99 -2.12 -12.75
N ASN A 356 5.83 -1.38 -11.66
CA ASN A 356 4.57 -0.70 -11.31
C ASN A 356 4.17 0.45 -12.26
N THR A 357 5.06 0.91 -13.14
CA THR A 357 4.72 1.88 -14.20
C THR A 357 3.66 1.34 -15.16
N ARG A 358 3.45 0.01 -15.24
CA ARG A 358 2.33 -0.56 -16.00
C ARG A 358 0.97 -0.07 -15.49
N LEU A 359 0.78 0.01 -14.18
CA LEU A 359 -0.43 0.56 -13.56
C LEU A 359 -0.60 2.04 -13.91
N ILE A 360 0.49 2.80 -13.85
CA ILE A 360 0.49 4.24 -14.17
C ILE A 360 0.09 4.48 -15.63
N LYS A 361 0.66 3.71 -16.56
CA LYS A 361 0.34 3.84 -17.98
C LYS A 361 -1.14 3.62 -18.24
N ALA A 362 -1.70 2.55 -17.69
CA ALA A 362 -3.12 2.25 -17.83
C ALA A 362 -4.01 3.35 -17.22
N LEU A 363 -3.63 3.90 -16.07
CA LEU A 363 -4.36 5.01 -15.45
C LEU A 363 -4.31 6.31 -16.27
N CYS A 364 -3.28 6.52 -17.07
CA CYS A 364 -3.17 7.69 -17.95
C CYS A 364 -4.06 7.61 -19.20
N GLU A 365 -4.54 6.42 -19.59
CA GLU A 365 -5.31 6.23 -20.82
C GLU A 365 -6.63 7.02 -20.76
N GLY A 366 -6.83 7.94 -21.71
CA GLY A 366 -8.02 8.80 -21.77
C GLY A 366 -8.01 9.98 -20.80
N VAL A 367 -6.93 10.19 -20.04
CA VAL A 367 -6.80 11.34 -19.12
C VAL A 367 -6.01 12.48 -19.80
N PRO A 368 -6.55 13.71 -19.88
CA PRO A 368 -5.81 14.86 -20.42
C PRO A 368 -4.71 15.33 -19.45
N ILE A 369 -3.45 15.06 -19.75
CA ILE A 369 -2.29 15.39 -18.89
C ILE A 369 -1.35 16.37 -19.59
N PHE A 370 -1.02 17.47 -18.93
CA PHE A 370 -0.01 18.43 -19.35
C PHE A 370 1.27 18.25 -18.52
N TYR A 371 2.31 17.71 -19.15
CA TYR A 371 3.62 17.50 -18.54
C TYR A 371 4.48 18.77 -18.55
N GLY A 372 5.48 18.83 -17.66
CA GLY A 372 6.37 19.98 -17.51
C GLY A 372 5.67 21.24 -17.00
N LYS A 373 4.50 21.09 -16.36
CA LYS A 373 3.70 22.18 -15.79
C LYS A 373 3.88 22.23 -14.29
N THR A 374 4.99 22.83 -13.85
CA THR A 374 5.24 23.06 -12.44
C THR A 374 4.34 24.18 -11.92
N VAL A 375 3.30 23.81 -11.20
CA VAL A 375 2.40 24.76 -10.51
C VAL A 375 3.18 25.49 -9.42
N ASN A 376 3.09 26.83 -9.43
CA ASN A 376 3.75 27.70 -8.45
C ASN A 376 2.74 28.55 -7.65
N THR A 377 1.53 28.76 -8.16
CA THR A 377 0.49 29.54 -7.47
C THR A 377 -0.88 28.89 -7.69
N ILE A 378 -1.70 28.85 -6.63
CA ILE A 378 -3.10 28.44 -6.68
C ILE A 378 -3.93 29.54 -6.06
N ARG A 379 -4.75 30.20 -6.88
CA ARG A 379 -5.76 31.15 -6.44
C ARG A 379 -7.10 30.45 -6.34
N TYR A 380 -7.85 30.66 -5.26
CA TYR A 380 -9.14 30.04 -5.07
C TYR A 380 -10.12 30.96 -4.32
N GLY A 381 -11.39 30.88 -4.68
CA GLY A 381 -12.44 31.72 -4.09
C GLY A 381 -13.84 31.24 -4.45
N GLY A 382 -14.83 32.12 -4.26
CA GLY A 382 -16.24 31.81 -4.57
C GLY A 382 -16.54 31.64 -6.06
N GLU A 383 -15.66 32.12 -6.94
CA GLU A 383 -15.82 32.07 -8.41
C GLU A 383 -15.01 30.93 -9.06
N GLY A 384 -14.43 30.01 -8.26
CA GLY A 384 -13.63 28.90 -8.74
C GLY A 384 -12.14 29.03 -8.42
N VAL A 385 -11.29 28.49 -9.29
CA VAL A 385 -9.85 28.37 -9.09
C VAL A 385 -9.03 28.82 -10.29
N GLU A 386 -7.89 29.47 -10.04
CA GLU A 386 -6.85 29.73 -11.03
C GLU A 386 -5.55 29.04 -10.61
N VAL A 387 -5.01 28.19 -11.47
CA VAL A 387 -3.77 27.45 -11.23
C VAL A 387 -2.70 27.95 -12.19
N ILE A 388 -1.61 28.50 -11.64
CA ILE A 388 -0.53 29.14 -12.40
C ILE A 388 0.66 28.18 -12.45
N ALA A 389 1.06 27.81 -13.68
CA ALA A 389 2.21 26.96 -13.95
C ALA A 389 3.14 27.64 -14.95
N GLY A 390 4.18 28.31 -14.43
CA GLY A 390 5.05 29.16 -15.23
C GLY A 390 4.33 30.42 -15.70
N ASP A 391 4.29 30.63 -17.01
CA ASP A 391 3.60 31.73 -17.70
C ASP A 391 2.14 31.40 -18.07
N GLN A 392 1.66 30.21 -17.76
CA GLN A 392 0.32 29.75 -18.10
C GLN A 392 -0.62 29.78 -16.90
N VAL A 393 -1.86 30.19 -17.15
CA VAL A 393 -2.96 30.19 -16.20
C VAL A 393 -4.02 29.21 -16.67
N PHE A 394 -4.42 28.30 -15.78
CA PHE A 394 -5.50 27.34 -15.99
C PHE A 394 -6.65 27.70 -15.06
N GLN A 395 -7.87 27.81 -15.58
CA GLN A 395 -9.06 28.14 -14.81
C GLN A 395 -10.03 26.95 -14.78
N ALA A 396 -10.68 26.74 -13.64
CA ALA A 396 -11.71 25.72 -13.45
C ALA A 396 -12.63 26.06 -12.27
N ASP A 397 -13.70 25.28 -12.10
CA ASP A 397 -14.61 25.40 -10.96
C ASP A 397 -13.95 24.85 -9.68
N ILE A 398 -13.18 23.76 -9.80
CA ILE A 398 -12.50 23.10 -8.67
C ILE A 398 -11.04 22.74 -8.99
N ALA A 399 -10.19 22.75 -7.96
CA ALA A 399 -8.84 22.20 -8.01
C ALA A 399 -8.65 21.07 -6.99
N LEU A 400 -8.05 19.96 -7.42
CA LEU A 400 -7.60 18.87 -6.56
C LEU A 400 -6.07 18.89 -6.45
N CYS A 401 -5.55 19.28 -5.29
CA CYS A 401 -4.11 19.32 -5.05
C CYS A 401 -3.60 17.97 -4.52
N THR A 402 -2.80 17.25 -5.33
CA THR A 402 -2.22 15.94 -4.94
C THR A 402 -0.71 15.97 -4.80
N VAL A 403 -0.13 17.17 -4.63
CA VAL A 403 1.32 17.33 -4.49
C VAL A 403 1.82 16.62 -3.23
N PRO A 404 3.04 16.04 -3.24
CA PRO A 404 3.60 15.41 -2.06
C PRO A 404 3.70 16.37 -0.87
N LEU A 405 3.52 15.87 0.36
CA LEU A 405 3.68 16.68 1.58
C LEU A 405 5.03 17.42 1.63
N GLY A 406 6.12 16.79 1.16
CA GLY A 406 7.42 17.46 1.04
C GLY A 406 7.43 18.71 0.14
N VAL A 407 6.55 18.80 -0.86
CA VAL A 407 6.39 20.02 -1.70
C VAL A 407 5.68 21.12 -0.90
N LEU A 408 4.63 20.76 -0.16
CA LEU A 408 3.90 21.70 0.71
C LEU A 408 4.81 22.24 1.83
N LYS A 409 5.60 21.38 2.47
CA LYS A 409 6.57 21.78 3.50
C LYS A 409 7.64 22.74 2.99
N LYS A 410 8.05 22.61 1.73
CA LYS A 410 8.99 23.53 1.06
C LYS A 410 8.35 24.87 0.67
N LYS A 411 7.04 25.04 0.86
CA LYS A 411 6.27 26.22 0.44
C LYS A 411 6.50 26.57 -1.04
N ALA A 412 6.64 25.54 -1.88
CA ALA A 412 6.93 25.70 -3.30
C ALA A 412 5.71 26.19 -4.13
N ILE A 413 4.53 26.19 -3.52
CA ILE A 413 3.28 26.68 -4.12
C ILE A 413 2.72 27.77 -3.23
N ASN A 414 2.48 28.94 -3.79
CA ASN A 414 1.77 30.03 -3.14
C ASN A 414 0.25 29.78 -3.21
N PHE A 415 -0.43 29.89 -2.07
CA PHE A 415 -1.89 29.75 -1.99
C PHE A 415 -2.50 31.13 -1.74
N GLU A 416 -3.48 31.52 -2.55
CA GLU A 416 -4.15 32.81 -2.48
C GLU A 416 -5.68 32.61 -2.44
N PRO A 417 -6.36 32.83 -1.28
CA PRO A 417 -5.80 33.23 0.01
C PRO A 417 -4.91 32.14 0.63
N GLU A 418 -4.17 32.49 1.68
CA GLU A 418 -3.34 31.52 2.39
C GLU A 418 -4.17 30.36 2.96
N LEU A 419 -3.58 29.17 3.00
CA LEU A 419 -4.22 28.01 3.61
C LEU A 419 -4.58 28.28 5.09
N PRO A 420 -5.72 27.77 5.59
CA PRO A 420 -6.11 27.97 6.97
C PRO A 420 -5.02 27.50 7.96
N ALA A 421 -4.86 28.22 9.08
CA ALA A 421 -3.82 27.94 10.09
C ALA A 421 -3.81 26.47 10.56
N ARG A 422 -4.98 25.83 10.71
CA ARG A 422 -5.09 24.40 11.05
C ARG A 422 -4.41 23.49 10.01
N LYS A 423 -4.51 23.82 8.72
CA LYS A 423 -3.88 23.07 7.62
C LYS A 423 -2.36 23.28 7.61
N LEU A 424 -1.91 24.53 7.78
CA LEU A 424 -0.47 24.85 7.88
C LEU A 424 0.19 24.12 9.04
N ALA A 425 -0.43 24.15 10.23
CA ALA A 425 0.09 23.46 11.40
C ALA A 425 0.12 21.93 11.24
N ALA A 426 -0.83 21.35 10.48
CA ALA A 426 -0.80 19.93 10.14
C ALA A 426 0.35 19.59 9.16
N ILE A 427 0.56 20.42 8.13
CA ILE A 427 1.69 20.29 7.19
C ILE A 427 3.02 20.36 7.96
N GLU A 428 3.12 21.24 8.95
CA GLU A 428 4.32 21.39 9.77
C GLU A 428 4.58 20.15 10.65
N ARG A 429 3.57 19.67 11.38
CA ARG A 429 3.74 18.55 12.34
C ARG A 429 3.95 17.18 11.69
N MET A 430 3.33 16.91 10.54
CA MET A 430 3.44 15.58 9.92
C MET A 430 4.87 15.30 9.43
N GLY A 431 5.38 14.10 9.69
CA GLY A 431 6.67 13.64 9.16
C GLY A 431 6.62 13.40 7.64
N PHE A 432 7.74 13.61 6.96
CA PHE A 432 7.90 13.22 5.55
C PHE A 432 9.24 12.52 5.35
N GLY A 433 9.16 11.20 5.22
CA GLY A 433 10.31 10.30 5.21
C GLY A 433 11.21 10.36 3.98
N LEU A 434 12.31 9.63 4.05
CA LEU A 434 13.30 9.42 3.00
C LEU A 434 13.74 7.97 2.99
N LEU A 435 13.74 7.38 1.79
CA LEU A 435 14.22 6.04 1.51
C LEU A 435 14.83 6.05 0.11
N ASN A 436 15.99 5.43 -0.03
CA ASN A 436 16.69 5.34 -1.31
C ASN A 436 16.91 3.89 -1.75
N LYS A 437 17.08 3.72 -3.07
CA LYS A 437 17.32 2.42 -3.70
C LYS A 437 18.47 2.52 -4.69
N VAL A 438 19.30 1.48 -4.74
CA VAL A 438 20.32 1.29 -5.77
C VAL A 438 19.93 0.11 -6.65
N ALA A 439 19.52 0.41 -7.88
CA ALA A 439 19.22 -0.60 -8.89
C ALA A 439 20.50 -1.03 -9.61
N MET A 440 20.75 -2.33 -9.67
CA MET A 440 21.91 -2.93 -10.34
C MET A 440 21.44 -4.03 -11.28
N VAL A 441 21.92 -4.00 -12.53
CA VAL A 441 21.64 -5.03 -13.54
C VAL A 441 22.95 -5.71 -13.89
N PHE A 442 22.95 -7.03 -13.83
CA PHE A 442 24.14 -7.87 -14.03
C PHE A 442 24.07 -8.65 -15.35
N PRO A 443 25.15 -9.36 -15.75
CA PRO A 443 25.10 -10.22 -16.92
C PRO A 443 24.31 -11.54 -16.69
N TYR A 444 24.28 -12.04 -15.46
CA TYR A 444 23.58 -13.27 -15.04
C TYR A 444 23.19 -13.21 -13.56
N VAL A 445 22.29 -14.09 -13.14
CA VAL A 445 21.87 -14.24 -11.73
C VAL A 445 22.93 -15.06 -10.97
N PHE A 446 23.52 -14.49 -9.92
CA PHE A 446 24.53 -15.17 -9.09
C PHE A 446 24.12 -15.36 -7.62
N TRP A 447 22.96 -14.81 -7.22
CA TRP A 447 22.42 -14.85 -5.86
C TRP A 447 21.41 -15.99 -5.62
N GLY A 448 21.21 -16.86 -6.62
CA GLY A 448 20.23 -17.95 -6.57
C GLY A 448 18.84 -17.54 -7.07
N GLU A 449 18.08 -18.52 -7.57
CA GLU A 449 16.76 -18.26 -8.20
C GLU A 449 15.59 -18.37 -7.21
N ASP A 450 15.82 -19.02 -6.06
CA ASP A 450 14.81 -19.32 -5.04
C ASP A 450 14.69 -18.27 -3.94
N GLN A 451 15.41 -17.15 -4.07
CA GLN A 451 15.44 -16.07 -3.08
C GLN A 451 14.90 -14.77 -3.68
N ASP A 452 13.95 -14.13 -2.98
CA ASP A 452 13.44 -12.82 -3.36
C ASP A 452 14.10 -11.69 -2.56
N THR A 453 14.65 -12.01 -1.39
CA THR A 453 15.27 -11.04 -0.49
C THR A 453 16.46 -11.65 0.25
N PHE A 454 17.43 -10.82 0.64
CA PHE A 454 18.44 -11.17 1.64
C PHE A 454 18.95 -9.91 2.35
N GLY A 455 19.34 -10.05 3.62
CA GLY A 455 19.77 -8.95 4.47
C GLY A 455 21.26 -8.97 4.78
N CYS A 456 21.81 -7.79 5.06
CA CYS A 456 23.21 -7.57 5.40
C CYS A 456 23.30 -6.76 6.69
N LEU A 457 23.98 -7.30 7.69
CA LEU A 457 24.27 -6.60 8.94
C LEU A 457 25.40 -5.60 8.69
N ASN A 458 25.36 -4.48 9.42
CA ASN A 458 26.39 -3.45 9.36
C ASN A 458 27.17 -3.39 10.68
N GLU A 459 28.45 -3.02 10.62
CA GLU A 459 29.32 -2.97 11.80
C GLU A 459 28.92 -1.88 12.79
N TYR A 460 28.45 -0.74 12.28
CA TYR A 460 28.16 0.45 13.06
C TYR A 460 26.68 0.82 13.00
N SER A 461 26.10 1.14 14.17
CA SER A 461 24.66 1.46 14.28
C SER A 461 24.22 2.67 13.46
N HIS A 462 25.10 3.69 13.26
CA HIS A 462 24.78 4.86 12.43
C HIS A 462 24.72 4.54 10.93
N GLN A 463 25.27 3.39 10.52
CA GLN A 463 25.24 2.86 9.15
C GLN A 463 24.25 1.70 9.01
N ARG A 464 23.45 1.39 10.03
CA ARG A 464 22.58 0.19 10.05
C ARG A 464 21.70 0.04 8.83
N GLY A 465 21.24 1.17 8.26
CA GLY A 465 20.38 1.20 7.08
C GLY A 465 21.12 1.29 5.74
N GLU A 466 22.45 1.33 5.69
CA GLU A 466 23.22 1.35 4.43
C GLU A 466 23.25 -0.06 3.81
N PHE A 467 22.62 -0.24 2.66
CA PHE A 467 22.58 -1.52 1.91
C PHE A 467 22.17 -2.73 2.76
N PHE A 468 21.29 -2.52 3.74
CA PHE A 468 20.96 -3.52 4.74
C PHE A 468 20.03 -4.64 4.21
N LEU A 469 19.31 -4.39 3.11
CA LEU A 469 18.36 -5.33 2.51
C LEU A 469 18.44 -5.24 0.99
N PHE A 470 18.47 -6.40 0.34
CA PHE A 470 18.49 -6.54 -1.09
C PHE A 470 17.22 -7.24 -1.57
N TYR A 471 16.66 -6.75 -2.67
CA TYR A 471 15.60 -7.42 -3.40
C TYR A 471 16.12 -8.02 -4.69
N CYS A 472 15.79 -9.29 -4.90
CA CYS A 472 16.10 -10.07 -6.08
C CYS A 472 14.96 -9.94 -7.08
N TYR A 473 15.17 -9.12 -8.11
CA TYR A 473 14.14 -8.76 -9.09
C TYR A 473 14.12 -9.68 -10.31
N HIS A 474 14.93 -10.73 -10.37
CA HIS A 474 15.08 -11.57 -11.57
C HIS A 474 13.77 -12.25 -11.99
N THR A 475 12.89 -12.57 -11.04
CA THR A 475 11.58 -13.18 -11.29
C THR A 475 10.58 -12.22 -11.96
N VAL A 476 10.70 -10.91 -11.71
CA VAL A 476 9.69 -9.91 -12.11
C VAL A 476 10.18 -8.84 -13.08
N SER A 477 11.49 -8.59 -13.14
CA SER A 477 12.04 -7.49 -13.94
C SER A 477 12.30 -7.85 -15.40
N GLY A 478 12.29 -9.14 -15.74
CA GLY A 478 12.66 -9.63 -17.07
C GLY A 478 14.18 -9.76 -17.31
N GLY A 479 15.00 -9.63 -16.26
CA GLY A 479 16.44 -9.85 -16.33
C GLY A 479 17.13 -9.88 -14.96
N PRO A 480 18.44 -10.15 -14.89
CA PRO A 480 19.20 -10.27 -13.63
C PRO A 480 19.38 -8.91 -12.94
N ALA A 481 18.41 -8.51 -12.13
CA ALA A 481 18.44 -7.25 -11.38
C ALA A 481 18.42 -7.46 -9.86
N LEU A 482 19.25 -6.68 -9.16
CA LEU A 482 19.20 -6.51 -7.71
C LEU A 482 18.84 -5.06 -7.36
N VAL A 483 18.17 -4.88 -6.23
CA VAL A 483 17.88 -3.58 -5.65
C VAL A 483 18.35 -3.55 -4.22
N ALA A 484 19.37 -2.74 -3.90
CA ALA A 484 19.81 -2.51 -2.52
C ALA A 484 19.04 -1.35 -1.91
N LEU A 485 18.58 -1.51 -0.67
CA LEU A 485 17.82 -0.50 0.06
C LEU A 485 18.72 0.31 1.00
N VAL A 486 18.41 1.60 1.13
CA VAL A 486 19.12 2.52 2.02
C VAL A 486 18.10 3.30 2.85
N ALA A 487 18.06 3.04 4.16
CA ALA A 487 17.05 3.54 5.10
C ALA A 487 17.65 4.30 6.29
N GLY A 488 16.79 4.93 7.10
CA GLY A 488 17.21 5.64 8.31
C GLY A 488 18.15 6.81 8.05
N GLU A 489 19.10 7.03 8.96
CA GLU A 489 20.10 8.11 8.84
C GLU A 489 21.00 7.92 7.59
N ALA A 490 21.29 6.66 7.22
CA ALA A 490 22.10 6.36 6.04
C ALA A 490 21.47 6.90 4.75
N ALA A 491 20.14 6.96 4.66
CA ALA A 491 19.43 7.52 3.49
C ALA A 491 19.72 9.02 3.29
N GLN A 492 19.96 9.76 4.37
CA GLN A 492 20.30 11.19 4.31
C GLN A 492 21.74 11.40 3.84
N VAL A 493 22.67 10.62 4.39
CA VAL A 493 24.09 10.64 3.98
C VAL A 493 24.23 10.24 2.51
N PHE A 494 23.45 9.25 2.08
CA PHE A 494 23.40 8.76 0.71
C PHE A 494 23.15 9.86 -0.32
N GLU A 495 22.18 10.76 -0.10
CA GLU A 495 21.85 11.87 -1.02
C GLU A 495 23.01 12.85 -1.25
N SER A 496 23.93 12.95 -0.30
CA SER A 496 25.10 13.83 -0.37
C SER A 496 26.38 13.13 -0.84
N THR A 497 26.33 11.81 -1.03
CA THR A 497 27.50 10.99 -1.38
C THR A 497 27.59 10.78 -2.88
N ASN A 498 28.81 10.78 -3.43
CA ASN A 498 29.03 10.55 -4.85
C ASN A 498 28.51 9.15 -5.28
N PRO A 499 27.68 9.03 -6.33
CA PRO A 499 27.13 7.75 -6.79
C PRO A 499 28.17 6.67 -7.10
N SER A 500 29.35 7.04 -7.61
CA SER A 500 30.42 6.08 -7.89
C SER A 500 30.97 5.44 -6.62
N ILE A 501 31.07 6.21 -5.53
CA ILE A 501 31.51 5.68 -4.22
C ILE A 501 30.45 4.70 -3.68
N LEU A 502 29.18 5.06 -3.77
CA LEU A 502 28.06 4.22 -3.33
C LEU A 502 28.01 2.91 -4.12
N LEU A 503 28.24 2.97 -5.44
CA LEU A 503 28.33 1.78 -6.28
C LEU A 503 29.50 0.87 -5.85
N HIS A 504 30.68 1.42 -5.58
CA HIS A 504 31.80 0.63 -5.09
C HIS A 504 31.49 -0.03 -3.73
N ARG A 505 30.84 0.68 -2.82
CA ARG A 505 30.46 0.14 -1.50
C ARG A 505 29.48 -1.02 -1.63
N VAL A 506 28.38 -0.86 -2.37
CA VAL A 506 27.38 -1.92 -2.52
C VAL A 506 27.96 -3.16 -3.23
N LEU A 507 28.84 -2.97 -4.22
CA LEU A 507 29.52 -4.09 -4.88
C LEU A 507 30.49 -4.82 -3.95
N ASN A 508 31.14 -4.12 -3.03
CA ASN A 508 32.00 -4.75 -2.02
C ASN A 508 31.19 -5.60 -1.02
N VAL A 509 29.99 -5.12 -0.62
CA VAL A 509 29.06 -5.92 0.20
C VAL A 509 28.68 -7.21 -0.52
N LEU A 510 28.27 -7.10 -1.79
CA LEU A 510 27.90 -8.27 -2.60
C LEU A 510 29.04 -9.27 -2.78
N LYS A 511 30.27 -8.79 -3.00
CA LYS A 511 31.49 -9.62 -3.09
C LYS A 511 31.79 -10.39 -1.82
N GLY A 512 31.53 -9.80 -0.66
CA GLY A 512 31.75 -10.45 0.63
C GLY A 512 30.80 -11.62 0.85
N ILE A 513 29.56 -11.51 0.37
CA ILE A 513 28.50 -12.50 0.58
C ILE A 513 28.54 -13.61 -0.45
N ILE A 514 28.77 -13.25 -1.71
CA ILE A 514 28.69 -14.19 -2.83
C ILE A 514 30.08 -14.30 -3.44
N SER A 515 30.77 -15.40 -3.13
CA SER A 515 32.18 -15.69 -3.47
C SER A 515 32.51 -15.82 -4.96
N ILE A 516 31.73 -15.23 -5.89
CA ILE A 516 31.84 -15.39 -7.35
C ILE A 516 31.90 -14.04 -8.08
N LEU A 517 32.39 -12.96 -7.47
CA LEU A 517 32.55 -11.64 -8.13
C LEU A 517 33.99 -11.17 -8.25
#